data_AF-A0A9P9E2J4-F1
#
_entry.id   AF-A0A9P9E2J4-F1
#
_cell.length_a   1.000
_cell.length_b   1.000
_cell.length_c   1.000
_cell.angle_alpha   90.00
_cell.angle_beta   90.00
_cell.angle_gamma   90.00
#
_symmetry.space_group_name_H-M   'P 1'
#
loop_
_entity.id
_entity.type
_entity.pdbx_description
1 polymer ?
#
loop_
_entity_poly.entity_id
_entity_poly.type
_entity_poly.pdbx_seq_one_letter_code
_entity_poly.pdbx_strand_id
1 'polypeptide(L)'
;MTDQKTPSPPLGFLAVEVDIFRPPGDPFNERTWPFPLIREKVTGTTESQIVTDTAYDDAFVERFVVAGLNLAERGAIGIITSCGFLAMAQKRLAARLPIPIATSALIQIPSLRAMLPAEKAVGVFTYDARRLNNAHLHELGIDPEGVRIWGLPDDGHLRGICARGE
;
A
#
# COMPACT_ATOMS: atom_id res chain seq x y z
N MET A 1 1.42 35.13 -24.22
CA MET A 1 0.91 33.78 -24.55
C MET A 1 1.05 32.96 -23.28
N THR A 2 0.03 32.98 -22.43
CA THR A 2 0.01 32.23 -21.16
C THR A 2 -0.14 30.76 -21.52
N ASP A 3 0.92 29.99 -21.27
CA ASP A 3 0.94 28.54 -21.41
C ASP A 3 -0.13 27.96 -20.47
N GLN A 4 -1.30 27.62 -21.02
CA GLN A 4 -2.36 26.93 -20.27
C GLN A 4 -1.86 25.51 -20.01
N LYS A 5 -1.09 25.35 -18.94
CA LYS A 5 -0.59 24.05 -18.49
C LYS A 5 -1.81 23.18 -18.18
N THR A 6 -2.04 22.16 -19.00
CA THR A 6 -3.07 21.15 -18.74
C THR A 6 -2.86 20.61 -17.33
N PRO A 7 -3.90 20.53 -16.47
CA PRO A 7 -3.75 19.99 -15.13
C PRO A 7 -3.20 18.56 -15.19
N SER A 8 -2.16 18.26 -14.43
CA SER A 8 -1.66 16.89 -14.33
C SER A 8 -2.77 15.98 -13.80
N PRO A 9 -2.96 14.78 -14.38
CA PRO A 9 -3.93 13.84 -13.86
C PRO A 9 -3.58 13.44 -12.41
N PRO A 10 -4.59 13.21 -11.54
CA PRO A 10 -4.36 12.89 -10.15
C PRO A 10 -3.89 11.44 -9.93
N LEU A 11 -3.15 11.24 -8.84
CA LEU A 11 -2.97 9.93 -8.21
C LEU A 11 -4.14 9.66 -7.27
N GLY A 12 -4.66 8.43 -7.26
CA GLY A 12 -5.68 7.98 -6.32
C GLY A 12 -5.05 7.35 -5.07
N PHE A 13 -5.63 7.60 -3.90
CA PHE A 13 -5.24 6.96 -2.65
C PHE A 13 -6.44 6.27 -1.98
N LEU A 14 -6.32 4.97 -1.73
CA LEU A 14 -7.27 4.21 -0.93
C LEU A 14 -6.88 4.24 0.55
N ALA A 15 -7.70 4.90 1.36
CA ALA A 15 -7.51 5.05 2.79
C ALA A 15 -8.36 4.04 3.57
N VAL A 16 -7.71 3.23 4.40
CA VAL A 16 -8.38 2.36 5.38
C VAL A 16 -8.79 3.17 6.62
N GLU A 17 -9.71 2.63 7.42
CA GLU A 17 -10.24 3.31 8.61
C GLU A 17 -9.27 3.25 9.81
N VAL A 18 -8.16 3.97 9.71
CA VAL A 18 -7.18 4.10 10.80
C VAL A 18 -6.90 5.58 11.07
N ASP A 19 -6.82 5.93 12.35
CA ASP A 19 -6.42 7.27 12.80
C ASP A 19 -4.92 7.27 13.07
N ILE A 20 -4.15 7.77 12.11
CA ILE A 20 -2.69 7.87 12.24
C ILE A 20 -2.23 9.23 11.72
N PHE A 21 -1.18 9.79 12.33
CA PHE A 21 -0.57 11.01 11.86
C PHE A 21 0.09 10.80 10.47
N ARG A 22 -0.23 11.67 9.50
CA ARG A 22 0.23 11.58 8.10
C ARG A 22 1.06 12.81 7.71
N PRO A 23 2.34 12.93 8.10
CA PRO A 23 3.18 14.08 7.76
C PRO A 23 3.54 14.11 6.26
N PRO A 24 4.05 15.24 5.72
CA PRO A 24 4.68 15.25 4.40
C PRO A 24 5.78 14.18 4.32
N GLY A 25 5.76 13.38 3.26
CA GLY A 25 6.53 12.13 3.13
C GLY A 25 5.65 10.88 3.24
N ASP A 26 4.50 10.95 3.93
CA ASP A 26 3.50 9.91 3.88
C ASP A 26 2.69 9.97 2.56
N PRO A 27 2.42 8.83 1.90
CA PRO A 27 1.70 8.82 0.62
C PRO A 27 0.25 9.36 0.68
N PHE A 28 -0.39 9.41 1.84
CA PHE A 28 -1.70 10.03 2.05
C PHE A 28 -1.63 11.56 2.02
N ASN A 29 -0.48 12.16 2.37
CA ASN A 29 -0.34 13.61 2.46
C ASN A 29 -0.16 14.22 1.06
N GLU A 30 -0.96 15.22 0.71
CA GLU A 30 -0.88 15.89 -0.60
C GLU A 30 0.42 16.66 -0.81
N ARG A 31 1.03 17.13 0.28
CA ARG A 31 2.33 17.83 0.23
C ARG A 31 3.49 16.87 -0.12
N THR A 32 3.26 15.57 -0.13
CA THR A 32 4.25 14.56 -0.56
C THR A 32 4.44 14.57 -2.08
N TRP A 33 3.41 14.96 -2.85
CA TRP A 33 3.38 14.75 -4.28
C TRP A 33 3.51 16.08 -5.04
N PRO A 34 4.29 16.13 -6.13
CA PRO A 34 4.35 17.30 -7.02
C PRO A 34 3.17 17.36 -8.01
N PHE A 35 2.18 16.48 -7.85
CA PHE A 35 0.98 16.34 -8.66
C PHE A 35 -0.25 16.10 -7.76
N PRO A 36 -1.48 16.29 -8.28
CA PRO A 36 -2.68 16.17 -7.46
C PRO A 36 -2.87 14.76 -6.88
N LEU A 37 -3.38 14.70 -5.65
CA LEU A 37 -3.77 13.47 -4.96
C LEU A 37 -5.28 13.53 -4.65
N ILE A 38 -6.06 12.56 -5.13
CA ILE A 38 -7.45 12.38 -4.72
C ILE A 38 -7.57 11.13 -3.85
N ARG A 39 -8.45 11.18 -2.86
CA ARG A 39 -8.57 10.16 -1.82
C ARG A 39 -9.97 9.58 -1.81
N GLU A 40 -10.05 8.30 -1.47
CA GLU A 40 -11.29 7.59 -1.21
C GLU A 40 -11.09 6.73 0.05
N LYS A 41 -12.01 6.85 1.00
CA LYS A 41 -12.01 6.04 2.22
C LYS A 41 -12.73 4.73 1.93
N VAL A 42 -12.08 3.61 2.22
CA VAL A 42 -12.72 2.28 2.18
C VAL A 42 -13.39 2.06 3.54
N THR A 43 -14.72 2.10 3.56
CA THR A 43 -15.50 1.99 4.80
C THR A 43 -15.78 0.54 5.19
N GLY A 44 -15.93 0.28 6.48
CA GLY A 44 -16.20 -1.04 7.03
C GLY A 44 -14.98 -1.96 7.02
N THR A 45 -13.77 -1.40 7.18
CA THR A 45 -12.53 -2.16 7.36
C THR A 45 -12.08 -2.08 8.81
N THR A 46 -11.70 -3.19 9.42
CA THR A 46 -11.05 -3.20 10.75
C THR A 46 -9.56 -3.52 10.63
N GLU A 47 -8.76 -3.08 11.62
CA GLU A 47 -7.34 -3.45 11.70
C GLU A 47 -7.15 -4.97 11.70
N SER A 48 -7.97 -5.71 12.45
CA SER A 48 -7.91 -7.17 12.53
C SER A 48 -8.18 -7.88 11.20
N GLN A 49 -8.99 -7.27 10.32
CA GLN A 49 -9.16 -7.78 8.96
C GLN A 49 -7.92 -7.49 8.13
N ILE A 50 -7.39 -6.26 8.21
CA ILE A 50 -6.27 -5.79 7.38
C ILE A 50 -4.97 -6.53 7.72
N VAL A 51 -4.63 -6.66 9.00
CA VAL A 51 -3.39 -7.26 9.51
C VAL A 51 -3.53 -8.78 9.52
N THR A 52 -3.38 -9.38 8.34
CA THR A 52 -3.56 -10.82 8.11
C THR A 52 -2.48 -11.38 7.20
N ASP A 53 -2.19 -12.67 7.34
CA ASP A 53 -1.38 -13.49 6.43
C ASP A 53 -2.21 -14.38 5.50
N THR A 54 -3.54 -14.29 5.59
CA THR A 54 -4.48 -15.06 4.77
C THR A 54 -5.15 -14.21 3.72
N ALA A 55 -5.76 -14.87 2.73
CA ALA A 55 -6.54 -14.18 1.70
C ALA A 55 -7.74 -13.45 2.33
N TYR A 56 -7.99 -12.22 1.87
CA TYR A 56 -9.20 -11.49 2.21
C TYR A 56 -10.44 -12.15 1.61
N ASP A 57 -11.58 -12.06 2.30
CA ASP A 57 -12.85 -12.49 1.73
C ASP A 57 -13.31 -11.57 0.57
N ASP A 58 -14.27 -12.04 -0.22
CA ASP A 58 -14.77 -11.33 -1.39
C ASP A 58 -15.42 -9.99 -1.02
N ALA A 59 -16.13 -9.94 0.10
CA ALA A 59 -16.81 -8.73 0.55
C ALA A 59 -15.82 -7.65 0.99
N PHE A 60 -14.66 -8.03 1.54
CA PHE A 60 -13.57 -7.11 1.85
C PHE A 60 -12.97 -6.56 0.56
N VAL A 61 -12.59 -7.43 -0.38
CA VAL A 61 -12.02 -6.99 -1.67
C VAL A 61 -13.00 -6.13 -2.45
N GLU A 62 -14.29 -6.43 -2.43
CA GLU A 62 -15.34 -5.63 -3.09
C GLU A 62 -15.33 -4.17 -2.66
N ARG A 63 -15.16 -3.90 -1.37
CA ARG A 63 -15.14 -2.52 -0.84
C ARG A 63 -13.98 -1.73 -1.45
N PHE A 64 -12.81 -2.34 -1.59
CA PHE A 64 -11.65 -1.72 -2.24
C PHE A 64 -11.87 -1.53 -3.74
N VAL A 65 -12.55 -2.46 -4.41
CA VAL A 65 -12.87 -2.33 -5.84
C VAL A 65 -13.83 -1.17 -6.07
N VAL A 66 -14.93 -1.08 -5.32
CA VAL A 66 -15.88 0.04 -5.42
C VAL A 66 -15.17 1.38 -5.20
N ALA A 67 -14.36 1.48 -4.13
CA ALA A 67 -13.61 2.70 -3.86
C ALA A 67 -12.58 3.03 -4.97
N GLY A 68 -11.92 2.02 -5.54
CA GLY A 68 -10.99 2.20 -6.65
C GLY A 68 -11.69 2.63 -7.95
N LEU A 69 -12.88 2.11 -8.22
CA LEU A 69 -13.71 2.54 -9.36
C LEU A 69 -14.13 4.00 -9.22
N ASN A 70 -14.54 4.42 -8.02
CA ASN A 70 -14.84 5.84 -7.74
C ASN A 70 -13.63 6.75 -8.01
N LEU A 71 -12.42 6.32 -7.62
CA LEU A 71 -11.19 7.07 -7.90
C LEU A 71 -10.93 7.17 -9.41
N ALA A 72 -11.10 6.08 -10.16
CA ALA A 72 -10.93 6.06 -11.60
C ALA A 72 -11.94 6.97 -12.31
N GLU A 73 -13.21 6.93 -11.91
CA GLU A 73 -14.27 7.80 -12.45
C GLU A 73 -13.96 9.28 -12.19
N ARG A 74 -13.37 9.60 -11.05
CA ARG A 74 -12.90 10.95 -10.68
C ARG A 74 -11.58 11.35 -11.36
N GLY A 75 -11.06 10.52 -12.28
CA GLY A 75 -9.92 10.84 -13.13
C GLY A 75 -8.56 10.39 -12.60
N ALA A 76 -8.48 9.56 -11.56
CA ALA A 76 -7.21 8.95 -11.17
C ALA A 76 -6.63 8.12 -12.32
N ILE A 77 -5.32 8.22 -12.55
CA ILE A 77 -4.62 7.40 -13.57
C ILE A 77 -3.85 6.22 -12.96
N GLY A 78 -3.81 6.16 -11.64
CA GLY A 78 -3.23 5.07 -10.86
C GLY A 78 -3.67 5.18 -9.41
N ILE A 79 -3.62 4.09 -8.68
CA ILE A 79 -4.07 4.01 -7.29
C ILE A 79 -2.93 3.47 -6.42
N ILE A 80 -2.76 4.08 -5.24
CA ILE A 80 -1.88 3.57 -4.19
C ILE A 80 -2.63 3.44 -2.87
N THR A 81 -2.00 2.76 -1.92
CA THR A 81 -2.35 2.76 -0.51
C THR A 81 -1.07 2.76 0.33
N SER A 82 -1.19 2.72 1.66
CA SER A 82 -0.03 2.78 2.58
C SER A 82 0.18 1.51 3.40
N CYS A 83 -0.80 0.60 3.46
CA CYS A 83 -0.74 -0.56 4.35
C CYS A 83 -0.07 -1.77 3.65
N GLY A 84 1.07 -2.22 4.17
CA GLY A 84 1.84 -3.31 3.57
C GLY A 84 1.09 -4.65 3.45
N PHE A 85 0.12 -4.90 4.33
CA PHE A 85 -0.68 -6.12 4.36
C PHE A 85 -1.65 -6.25 3.17
N LEU A 86 -2.02 -5.13 2.55
CA LEU A 86 -2.85 -5.14 1.34
C LEU A 86 -2.14 -5.73 0.11
N ALA A 87 -0.85 -6.11 0.22
CA ALA A 87 -0.20 -6.98 -0.75
C ALA A 87 -1.02 -8.25 -1.04
N MET A 88 -1.72 -8.79 -0.03
CA MET A 88 -2.61 -9.95 -0.17
C MET A 88 -3.79 -9.73 -1.13
N ALA A 89 -4.12 -8.48 -1.47
CA ALA A 89 -5.20 -8.13 -2.39
C ALA A 89 -4.70 -7.68 -3.79
N GLN A 90 -3.38 -7.61 -4.01
CA GLN A 90 -2.81 -6.95 -5.19
C GLN A 90 -3.37 -7.50 -6.51
N LYS A 91 -3.30 -8.81 -6.75
CA LYS A 91 -3.75 -9.42 -8.01
C LYS A 91 -5.26 -9.24 -8.21
N ARG A 92 -6.04 -9.42 -7.14
CA ARG A 92 -7.50 -9.34 -7.17
C ARG A 92 -7.99 -7.92 -7.46
N LEU A 93 -7.34 -6.90 -6.89
CA LEU A 93 -7.67 -5.50 -7.17
C LEU A 93 -7.21 -5.09 -8.57
N ALA A 94 -5.97 -5.43 -8.95
CA ALA A 94 -5.45 -5.11 -10.28
C ALA A 94 -6.27 -5.73 -11.41
N ALA A 95 -6.84 -6.93 -11.21
CA ALA A 95 -7.69 -7.58 -12.21
C ALA A 95 -9.09 -6.93 -12.36
N ARG A 96 -9.52 -6.12 -11.39
CA ARG A 96 -10.90 -5.58 -11.30
C ARG A 96 -10.98 -4.07 -11.48
N LEU A 97 -9.84 -3.38 -11.51
CA LEU A 97 -9.76 -1.93 -11.68
C LEU A 97 -9.33 -1.58 -13.11
N PRO A 98 -9.88 -0.49 -13.69
CA PRO A 98 -9.55 -0.06 -15.05
C PRO A 98 -8.20 0.66 -15.16
N ILE A 99 -7.55 0.95 -14.02
CA ILE A 99 -6.28 1.67 -13.89
C ILE A 99 -5.34 0.90 -12.95
N PRO A 100 -4.01 1.05 -13.07
CA PRO A 100 -3.07 0.32 -12.23
C PRO A 100 -3.22 0.67 -10.74
N ILE A 101 -3.04 -0.34 -9.89
CA ILE A 101 -2.97 -0.18 -8.43
C ILE A 101 -1.68 -0.77 -7.88
N ALA A 102 -1.05 -0.09 -6.92
CA ALA A 102 0.03 -0.63 -6.10
C ALA A 102 -0.42 -0.67 -4.63
N THR A 103 -0.71 -1.86 -4.12
CA THR A 103 -1.26 -2.03 -2.77
C THR A 103 -0.22 -1.99 -1.65
N SER A 104 1.07 -2.11 -1.99
CA SER A 104 2.13 -2.21 -0.99
C SER A 104 3.48 -1.78 -1.56
N ALA A 105 4.34 -1.23 -0.71
CA ALA A 105 5.73 -0.93 -1.06
C ALA A 105 6.52 -2.20 -1.45
N LEU A 106 6.07 -3.38 -1.01
CA LEU A 106 6.68 -4.68 -1.36
C LEU A 106 6.74 -4.92 -2.88
N ILE A 107 5.87 -4.29 -3.67
CA ILE A 107 5.87 -4.39 -5.14
C ILE A 107 7.19 -3.87 -5.75
N GLN A 108 7.94 -3.05 -5.03
CA GLN A 108 9.23 -2.52 -5.48
C GLN A 108 10.39 -3.51 -5.30
N ILE A 109 10.20 -4.64 -4.59
CA ILE A 109 11.28 -5.59 -4.30
C ILE A 109 11.99 -6.10 -5.57
N PRO A 110 11.29 -6.48 -6.67
CA PRO A 110 11.96 -6.96 -7.87
C PRO A 110 12.96 -5.94 -8.46
N SER A 111 12.59 -4.65 -8.53
CA SER A 111 13.50 -3.62 -9.05
C SER A 111 14.66 -3.35 -8.09
N LEU A 112 14.41 -3.38 -6.77
CA LEU A 112 15.47 -3.26 -5.77
C LEU A 112 16.48 -4.41 -5.87
N ARG A 113 16.01 -5.66 -6.03
CA ARG A 113 16.88 -6.84 -6.20
C ARG A 113 17.75 -6.72 -7.46
N ALA A 114 17.21 -6.18 -8.56
CA ALA A 114 17.97 -6.00 -9.79
C ALA A 114 19.14 -4.99 -9.66
N MET A 115 19.09 -4.09 -8.67
CA MET A 115 20.13 -3.09 -8.43
C MET A 115 21.15 -3.49 -7.36
N LEU A 116 20.85 -4.50 -6.54
CA LEU A 116 21.71 -4.94 -5.45
C LEU A 116 22.75 -5.97 -5.92
N PRO A 117 23.95 -6.03 -5.32
CA PRO A 117 24.87 -7.14 -5.51
C PRO A 117 24.18 -8.48 -5.17
N ALA A 118 24.52 -9.54 -5.90
CA ALA A 118 23.85 -10.85 -5.78
C ALA A 118 23.83 -11.42 -4.34
N GLU A 119 24.84 -11.11 -3.53
CA GLU A 119 24.98 -11.56 -2.13
C GLU A 119 24.20 -10.70 -1.11
N LYS A 120 23.50 -9.66 -1.56
CA LYS A 120 22.75 -8.74 -0.68
C LYS A 120 21.26 -9.05 -0.71
N ALA A 121 20.61 -8.86 0.43
CA ALA A 121 19.19 -9.06 0.61
C ALA A 121 18.44 -7.72 0.74
N VAL A 122 17.17 -7.70 0.36
CA VAL A 122 16.24 -6.61 0.66
C VAL A 122 15.69 -6.80 2.07
N GLY A 123 15.88 -5.80 2.93
CA GLY A 123 15.29 -5.76 4.26
C GLY A 123 13.90 -5.13 4.25
N VAL A 124 12.94 -5.78 4.91
CA VAL A 124 11.57 -5.31 5.09
C VAL A 124 11.30 -5.17 6.58
N PHE A 125 10.96 -3.97 7.04
CA PHE A 125 10.46 -3.72 8.37
C PHE A 125 8.94 -3.66 8.35
N THR A 126 8.29 -4.35 9.27
CA THR A 126 6.82 -4.44 9.35
C THR A 126 6.34 -4.31 10.78
N TYR A 127 5.12 -3.81 10.94
CA TYR A 127 4.43 -3.72 12.22
C TYR A 127 4.38 -5.08 12.94
N ASP A 128 4.06 -6.16 12.21
CA ASP A 128 3.99 -7.52 12.75
C ASP A 128 4.50 -8.53 11.71
N ALA A 129 5.67 -9.11 11.95
CA ALA A 129 6.27 -10.11 11.06
C ALA A 129 5.65 -11.50 11.18
N ARG A 130 4.81 -11.74 12.20
CA ARG A 130 3.99 -12.96 12.26
C ARG A 130 2.88 -12.91 11.21
N ARG A 131 2.45 -11.69 10.83
CA ARG A 131 1.35 -11.44 9.90
C ARG A 131 1.84 -11.00 8.52
N LEU A 132 2.85 -10.15 8.40
CA LEU A 132 3.46 -9.83 7.11
C LEU A 132 4.67 -10.75 6.93
N ASN A 133 4.50 -11.77 6.10
CA ASN A 133 5.47 -12.85 5.93
C ASN A 133 5.56 -13.29 4.45
N ASN A 134 6.19 -14.42 4.18
CA ASN A 134 6.40 -14.95 2.82
C ASN A 134 5.09 -15.10 2.01
N ALA A 135 3.94 -15.28 2.64
CA ALA A 135 2.64 -15.33 1.95
C ALA A 135 2.41 -14.06 1.11
N HIS A 136 2.81 -12.89 1.61
CA HIS A 136 2.66 -11.62 0.90
C HIS A 136 3.60 -11.53 -0.30
N LEU A 137 4.82 -12.05 -0.16
CA LEU A 137 5.79 -12.08 -1.25
C LEU A 137 5.30 -13.00 -2.37
N HIS A 138 4.81 -14.19 -2.02
CA HIS A 138 4.22 -15.12 -2.99
C HIS A 138 2.99 -14.54 -3.69
N GLU A 139 2.14 -13.81 -2.99
CA GLU A 139 0.99 -13.13 -3.62
C GLU A 139 1.45 -12.12 -4.67
N LEU A 140 2.59 -11.46 -4.44
CA LEU A 140 3.20 -10.54 -5.38
C LEU A 140 4.09 -11.22 -6.45
N GLY A 141 4.21 -12.55 -6.44
CA GLY A 141 5.10 -13.29 -7.34
C GLY A 141 6.58 -13.07 -7.05
N ILE A 142 6.91 -12.66 -5.82
CA ILE A 142 8.27 -12.42 -5.35
C ILE A 142 8.79 -13.69 -4.69
N ASP A 143 9.96 -14.13 -5.13
CA ASP A 143 10.71 -15.17 -4.45
C ASP A 143 11.24 -14.64 -3.10
N PRO A 144 10.90 -15.29 -1.96
CA PRO A 144 11.39 -14.91 -0.65
C PRO A 144 12.90 -15.03 -0.48
N GLU A 145 13.59 -15.78 -1.33
CA GLU A 145 15.05 -15.83 -1.32
C GLU A 145 15.62 -14.41 -1.52
N GLY A 146 16.57 -14.02 -0.68
CA GLY A 146 17.12 -12.65 -0.71
C GLY A 146 16.18 -11.56 -0.17
N VAL A 147 15.07 -11.91 0.47
CA VAL A 147 14.27 -10.98 1.28
C VAL A 147 14.40 -11.35 2.76
N ARG A 148 14.44 -10.36 3.64
CA ARG A 148 14.46 -10.55 5.09
C ARG A 148 13.43 -9.65 5.74
N ILE A 149 12.49 -10.24 6.47
CA ILE A 149 11.38 -9.53 7.10
C ILE A 149 11.60 -9.48 8.61
N TRP A 150 11.54 -8.27 9.18
CA TRP A 150 11.65 -8.03 10.61
C TRP A 150 10.44 -7.27 11.15
N GLY A 151 9.88 -7.79 12.23
CA GLY A 151 8.77 -7.18 12.95
C GLY A 151 9.29 -6.16 13.95
N LEU A 152 8.50 -5.11 14.20
CA LEU A 152 8.79 -4.18 15.29
C LEU A 152 8.60 -4.89 16.65
N PRO A 153 9.49 -4.67 17.64
CA PRO A 153 9.33 -5.19 19.00
C PRO A 153 7.98 -4.78 19.60
N ASP A 154 7.35 -5.65 20.41
CA ASP A 154 6.05 -5.40 21.05
C ASP A 154 6.05 -4.10 21.89
N ASP A 155 7.17 -3.81 22.55
CA ASP A 155 7.42 -2.63 23.38
C ASP A 155 8.20 -1.52 22.65
N GLY A 156 8.39 -1.65 21.33
CA GLY A 156 9.16 -0.69 20.55
C GLY A 156 8.41 0.63 20.32
N HIS A 157 9.12 1.76 20.46
CA HIS A 157 8.56 3.10 20.22
C HIS A 157 7.88 3.25 18.85
N LEU A 158 8.54 2.76 17.78
CA LEU A 158 7.99 2.81 16.43
C LEU A 158 6.68 2.00 16.29
N ARG A 159 6.52 0.93 17.05
CA ARG A 159 5.28 0.15 17.05
C ARG A 159 4.15 0.93 17.73
N GLY A 160 4.46 1.67 18.79
CA GLY A 160 3.54 2.60 19.44
C GLY A 160 3.02 3.66 18.46
N ILE A 161 3.92 4.30 17.70
CA ILE A 161 3.55 5.26 16.66
C ILE A 161 2.61 4.63 15.62
N CYS A 162 2.94 3.42 15.12
CA CYS A 162 2.09 2.75 14.12
C CYS A 162 0.71 2.34 14.65
N ALA A 163 0.61 1.92 15.92
CA ALA A 163 -0.63 1.44 16.51
C ALA A 163 -1.53 2.56 17.06
N ARG A 164 -0.93 3.63 17.59
CA ARG A 164 -1.63 4.64 18.40
C ARG A 164 -1.41 6.08 17.94
N GLY A 165 -0.48 6.32 17.01
CA GLY A 165 -0.17 7.67 16.52
C GLY A 165 0.46 8.61 17.56
N GLU A 166 1.02 8.06 18.64
CA GLU A 166 1.64 8.77 19.78
C GLU A 166 3.13 9.12 19.56
#